data_AF-A0A1A8MUQ5-F1
#
_entry.id   AF-A0A1A8MUQ5-F1
#
_cell.length_a   1.000
_cell.length_b   1.000
_cell.length_c   1.000
_cell.angle_alpha   90.00
_cell.angle_beta   90.00
_cell.angle_gamma   90.00
#
_symmetry.space_group_name_H-M   'P 1'
#
loop_
_entity.id
_entity.type
_entity.pdbx_description
1 polymer ?
#
loop_
_entity_poly.entity_id
_entity_poly.type
_entity_poly.pdbx_seq_one_letter_code
_entity_poly.pdbx_strand_id
1 'polypeptide(L)'
;GEDFGPHSSSERNSPVYYTNPVLFAVTWILMLLCQEAVRRRERAVDSTTLFLFWLLLVLCDIFPFQTLLRQALSLGEVRDIPRFSLFNISFGLEVIALILSAVADISREDQELIKKNPEAGAAFISRITFNWFNSMVIKGFKQPLVQEDMWELNEVETTAHISESFQQHVRSELGKARVRFQKTLKKRVVKNALQEETSQTGFTNSMSKGVSQDVLMMEDKKKNKDEKKKKEEKSYPSGWLIMSIYKTFKWILIESAFFKLLQDLLAFVSPQLLKMMISFTQKPSSYDWEGYLYAVLLLVVALLQSLFLQQYFQRCFVLGMKVRTAIMAAVYK
;
A
#
# COMPACT_ATOMS: atom_id res chain seq x y z
N GLY A 1 -20.55 16.48 61.85
CA GLY A 1 -20.34 16.00 60.48
C GLY A 1 -19.04 15.24 60.50
N GLU A 2 -19.07 14.04 61.10
CA GLU A 2 -19.41 12.75 60.44
C GLU A 2 -18.20 12.31 59.58
N ASP A 3 -17.18 11.74 60.22
CA ASP A 3 -16.97 10.28 60.43
C ASP A 3 -16.80 9.49 59.13
N PHE A 4 -15.55 9.41 58.64
CA PHE A 4 -15.11 8.37 57.71
C PHE A 4 -14.65 7.14 58.50
N GLY A 5 -15.63 6.34 58.95
CA GLY A 5 -15.41 4.96 59.38
C GLY A 5 -15.25 4.01 58.17
N PRO A 6 -14.60 2.85 58.36
CA PRO A 6 -14.28 1.90 57.30
C PRO A 6 -15.54 1.11 56.89
N HIS A 7 -15.55 0.62 55.65
CA HIS A 7 -16.65 -0.10 54.96
C HIS A 7 -17.61 0.77 54.14
N SER A 8 -17.20 1.06 52.90
CA SER A 8 -18.11 0.96 51.75
C SER A 8 -17.40 0.17 50.67
N SER A 9 -17.88 -1.05 50.45
CA SER A 9 -17.60 -1.94 49.33
C SER A 9 -16.96 -1.24 48.13
N SER A 10 -15.71 -1.60 47.82
CA SER A 10 -15.27 -1.63 46.44
C SER A 10 -16.36 -2.36 45.65
N GLU A 11 -17.19 -1.64 44.90
CA GLU A 11 -18.01 -2.24 43.86
C GLU A 11 -17.01 -2.97 42.95
N ARG A 12 -16.84 -4.26 43.22
CA ARG A 12 -16.16 -5.18 42.33
C ARG A 12 -17.01 -5.11 41.09
N ASN A 13 -16.53 -4.38 40.08
CA ASN A 13 -17.08 -4.42 38.74
C ASN A 13 -16.89 -5.84 38.21
N SER A 14 -17.78 -6.75 38.64
CA SER A 14 -17.86 -8.15 38.25
C SER A 14 -17.83 -8.32 36.73
N PRO A 15 -18.45 -7.43 35.91
CA PRO A 15 -18.34 -7.52 34.46
C PRO A 15 -16.89 -7.46 33.95
N VAL A 16 -16.02 -6.65 34.56
CA VAL A 16 -14.66 -6.41 34.07
C VAL A 16 -13.78 -7.66 34.21
N TYR A 17 -14.00 -8.46 35.25
CA TYR A 17 -13.27 -9.70 35.46
C TYR A 17 -13.70 -10.83 34.51
N TYR A 18 -14.93 -10.78 33.98
CA TYR A 18 -15.40 -11.75 32.98
C TYR A 18 -15.14 -11.28 31.55
N THR A 19 -15.24 -9.98 31.27
CA THR A 19 -15.03 -9.45 29.92
C THR A 19 -13.57 -9.54 29.49
N ASN A 20 -12.61 -9.33 30.39
CA ASN A 20 -11.19 -9.36 30.06
C ASN A 20 -10.72 -10.75 29.56
N PRO A 21 -10.91 -11.87 30.31
CA PRO A 21 -10.52 -13.20 29.83
C PRO A 21 -11.33 -13.66 28.61
N VAL A 22 -12.59 -13.23 28.46
CA VAL A 22 -13.40 -13.53 27.28
C VAL A 22 -12.85 -12.81 26.05
N LEU A 23 -12.45 -11.53 26.18
CA LEU A 23 -11.81 -10.79 25.09
C LEU A 23 -10.49 -11.44 24.68
N PHE A 24 -9.66 -11.85 25.65
CA PHE A 24 -8.44 -12.60 25.35
C PHE A 24 -8.75 -13.93 24.65
N ALA A 25 -9.70 -14.73 25.14
CA ALA A 25 -10.06 -15.98 24.50
C ALA A 25 -10.54 -15.77 23.05
N VAL A 26 -11.34 -14.74 22.80
CA VAL A 26 -11.82 -14.38 21.45
C VAL A 26 -10.68 -13.92 20.56
N THR A 27 -9.74 -13.11 21.05
CA THR A 27 -8.59 -12.66 20.24
C THR A 27 -7.66 -13.82 19.88
N TRP A 28 -7.40 -14.75 20.82
CA TRP A 28 -6.62 -15.96 20.55
C TRP A 28 -7.31 -16.91 19.57
N ILE A 29 -8.64 -17.09 19.68
CA ILE A 29 -9.41 -17.91 18.71
C ILE A 29 -9.39 -17.27 17.33
N LEU A 30 -9.59 -15.95 17.23
CA LEU A 30 -9.56 -15.24 15.96
C LEU A 30 -8.16 -15.30 15.34
N MET A 31 -7.11 -15.22 16.16
CA MET A 31 -5.73 -15.38 15.73
C MET A 31 -5.47 -16.79 15.17
N LEU A 32 -5.91 -17.85 15.86
CA LEU A 32 -5.82 -19.22 15.37
C LEU A 32 -6.59 -19.43 14.06
N LEU A 33 -7.78 -18.82 13.92
CA LEU A 33 -8.56 -18.86 12.69
C LEU A 33 -7.88 -18.09 11.55
N CYS A 34 -7.26 -16.95 11.84
CA CYS A 34 -6.46 -16.20 10.88
C CYS A 34 -5.24 -17.01 10.42
N GLN A 35 -4.53 -17.66 11.34
CA GLN A 35 -3.41 -18.52 11.01
C GLN A 35 -3.84 -19.72 10.16
N GLU A 36 -4.92 -20.40 10.54
CA GLU A 36 -5.46 -21.52 9.79
C GLU A 36 -5.96 -21.09 8.39
N ALA A 37 -6.55 -19.90 8.27
CA ALA A 37 -6.96 -19.33 6.98
C ALA A 37 -5.75 -18.97 6.08
N VAL A 38 -4.65 -18.52 6.68
CA VAL A 38 -3.39 -18.23 5.95
C VAL A 38 -2.71 -19.53 5.55
N ARG A 39 -2.65 -20.52 6.44
CA ARG A 39 -2.09 -21.85 6.19
C ARG A 39 -2.83 -22.63 5.09
N ARG A 40 -4.14 -22.46 4.98
CA ARG A 40 -4.94 -23.03 3.86
C ARG A 40 -4.66 -22.37 2.51
N ARG A 41 -3.93 -21.25 2.49
CA ARG A 41 -3.50 -20.58 1.27
C ARG A 41 -2.10 -21.08 0.96
N GLU A 42 -1.99 -22.07 0.07
CA GLU A 42 -0.77 -22.79 -0.37
C GLU A 42 0.46 -21.94 -0.77
N ARG A 43 0.42 -20.60 -0.72
CA ARG A 43 1.54 -19.70 -1.04
C ARG A 43 1.68 -18.49 -0.11
N ALA A 44 0.97 -18.46 1.03
CA ALA A 44 1.09 -17.35 1.97
C ALA A 44 2.20 -17.63 2.99
N VAL A 45 3.13 -16.69 3.14
CA VAL A 45 4.18 -16.78 4.16
C VAL A 45 3.58 -16.49 5.53
N ASP A 46 3.48 -17.51 6.38
CA ASP A 46 2.83 -17.48 7.69
C ASP A 46 3.42 -16.39 8.62
N SER A 47 4.72 -16.06 8.49
CA SER A 47 5.46 -15.06 9.28
C SER A 47 4.73 -13.74 9.47
N THR A 48 4.07 -13.23 8.43
CA THR A 48 3.61 -11.83 8.42
C THR A 48 2.48 -11.60 9.43
N THR A 49 1.55 -12.54 9.53
CA THR A 49 0.40 -12.42 10.44
C THR A 49 0.81 -12.62 11.89
N LEU A 50 1.73 -13.56 12.13
CA LEU A 50 2.35 -13.79 13.43
C LEU A 50 3.13 -12.57 13.90
N PHE A 51 4.00 -12.03 13.05
CA PHE A 51 4.80 -10.86 13.38
C PHE A 51 3.93 -9.64 13.70
N LEU A 52 2.90 -9.35 12.90
CA LEU A 52 1.99 -8.23 13.15
C LEU A 52 1.19 -8.41 14.44
N PHE A 53 0.80 -9.64 14.78
CA PHE A 53 0.09 -9.95 16.02
C PHE A 53 0.97 -9.69 17.25
N TRP A 54 2.18 -10.26 17.29
CA TRP A 54 3.12 -10.02 18.39
C TRP A 54 3.51 -8.56 18.49
N LEU A 55 3.66 -7.85 17.36
CA LEU A 55 3.98 -6.42 17.35
C LEU A 55 2.85 -5.60 17.96
N LEU A 56 1.59 -5.90 17.58
CA LEU A 56 0.43 -5.20 18.12
C LEU A 56 0.27 -5.45 19.62
N LEU A 57 0.45 -6.70 20.07
CA LEU A 57 0.41 -7.06 21.49
C LEU A 57 1.46 -6.27 22.28
N VAL A 58 2.73 -6.33 21.87
CA VAL A 58 3.80 -5.56 22.52
C VAL A 58 3.47 -4.06 22.55
N LEU A 59 2.95 -3.50 21.45
CA LEU A 59 2.57 -2.08 21.38
C LEU A 59 1.45 -1.73 22.37
N CYS A 60 0.43 -2.57 22.47
CA CYS A 60 -0.66 -2.41 23.44
C CYS A 60 -0.19 -2.59 24.88
N ASP A 61 0.74 -3.53 25.14
CA ASP A 61 1.21 -3.88 26.48
C ASP A 61 2.30 -2.94 27.02
N ILE A 62 2.91 -2.10 26.17
CA ILE A 62 3.80 -0.99 26.60
C ILE A 62 3.07 -0.04 27.56
N PHE A 63 1.79 0.27 27.31
CA PHE A 63 1.02 1.18 28.16
C PHE A 63 0.78 0.64 29.58
N PRO A 64 0.18 -0.56 29.78
CA PRO A 64 0.02 -1.13 31.12
C PRO A 64 1.37 -1.40 31.79
N PHE A 65 2.41 -1.81 31.05
CA PHE A 65 3.77 -1.94 31.59
C PHE A 65 4.28 -0.62 32.17
N GLN A 66 4.14 0.48 31.42
CA GLN A 66 4.54 1.80 31.90
C GLN A 66 3.74 2.26 33.12
N THR A 67 2.43 2.01 33.15
CA THR A 67 1.57 2.34 34.29
C THR A 67 1.96 1.54 35.54
N LEU A 68 2.17 0.23 35.41
CA LEU A 68 2.55 -0.65 36.51
C LEU A 68 3.95 -0.34 37.06
N LEU A 69 4.91 -0.06 36.17
CA LEU A 69 6.26 0.31 36.57
C LEU A 69 6.27 1.62 37.37
N ARG A 70 5.45 2.60 36.98
CA ARG A 70 5.31 3.86 37.75
C ARG A 70 4.69 3.64 39.12
N GLN A 71 3.66 2.80 39.19
CA GLN A 71 3.00 2.50 40.46
C GLN A 71 3.94 1.78 41.42
N ALA A 72 4.78 0.88 40.91
CA ALA A 72 5.81 0.21 41.72
C ALA A 72 6.90 1.18 42.20
N LEU A 73 7.36 2.10 41.34
CA LEU A 73 8.36 3.11 41.71
C LEU A 73 7.83 4.19 42.66
N SER A 74 6.56 4.60 42.54
CA SER A 74 5.99 5.69 43.34
C SER A 74 5.56 5.26 44.74
N LEU A 75 5.07 4.03 44.90
CA LEU A 75 4.65 3.52 46.20
C LEU A 75 5.78 2.86 46.99
N GLY A 76 6.91 2.50 46.35
CA GLY A 76 8.03 1.81 47.01
C GLY A 76 7.70 0.42 47.55
N GLU A 77 6.45 -0.02 47.41
CA GLU A 77 5.92 -1.27 47.95
C GLU A 77 5.01 -1.93 46.91
N VAL A 78 5.35 -3.16 46.52
CA VAL A 78 4.62 -3.92 45.50
C VAL A 78 3.52 -4.73 46.19
N ARG A 79 2.28 -4.23 46.17
CA ARG A 79 1.11 -4.87 46.83
C ARG A 79 0.91 -6.34 46.42
N ASP A 80 1.17 -6.70 45.16
CA ASP A 80 1.03 -8.06 44.62
C ASP A 80 2.31 -8.48 43.85
N ILE A 81 3.34 -8.92 44.57
CA ILE A 81 4.61 -9.42 44.02
C ILE A 81 4.41 -10.47 42.90
N PRO A 82 3.60 -11.54 43.06
CA PRO A 82 3.50 -12.58 42.05
C PRO A 82 2.85 -12.09 40.75
N ARG A 83 1.85 -11.21 40.82
CA ARG A 83 1.18 -10.66 39.63
C ARG A 83 2.10 -9.73 38.84
N PHE A 84 2.86 -8.90 39.54
CA PHE A 84 3.84 -8.03 38.93
C PHE A 84 4.95 -8.83 38.25
N SER A 85 5.53 -9.83 38.93
CA SER A 85 6.57 -10.69 38.35
C SER A 85 6.07 -11.47 37.13
N LEU A 86 4.87 -12.06 37.20
CA LEU A 86 4.28 -12.79 36.07
C LEU A 86 4.04 -11.89 34.86
N PHE A 87 3.56 -10.66 35.06
CA PHE A 87 3.36 -9.69 33.98
C PHE A 87 4.67 -9.26 33.32
N ASN A 88 5.74 -9.04 34.10
CA ASN A 88 7.05 -8.70 33.54
C ASN A 88 7.65 -9.88 32.75
N ILE A 89 7.47 -11.11 33.23
CA ILE A 89 7.93 -12.33 32.55
C ILE A 89 7.14 -12.54 31.25
N SER A 90 5.82 -12.37 31.27
CA SER A 90 5.00 -12.50 30.06
C SER A 90 5.37 -11.45 29.01
N PHE A 91 5.54 -10.19 29.42
CA PHE A 91 5.99 -9.12 28.54
C PHE A 91 7.39 -9.41 27.93
N GLY A 92 8.32 -9.93 28.74
CA GLY A 92 9.63 -10.36 28.23
C GLY A 92 9.53 -11.50 27.21
N LEU A 93 8.66 -12.48 27.45
CA LEU A 93 8.40 -13.58 26.52
C LEU A 93 7.73 -13.10 25.22
N GLU A 94 6.81 -12.14 25.29
CA GLU A 94 6.18 -11.52 24.12
C GLU A 94 7.20 -10.78 23.25
N VAL A 95 8.12 -10.03 23.86
CA VAL A 95 9.22 -9.36 23.12
C VAL A 95 10.15 -10.39 22.49
N ILE A 96 10.48 -11.48 23.18
CA ILE A 96 11.28 -12.57 22.62
C ILE A 96 10.53 -13.24 21.46
N ALA A 97 9.22 -13.50 21.60
CA ALA A 97 8.39 -14.08 20.56
C ALA A 97 8.28 -13.16 19.33
N LEU A 98 8.21 -11.84 19.53
CA LEU A 98 8.28 -10.84 18.46
C LEU A 98 9.60 -10.95 17.69
N ILE A 99 10.73 -10.98 18.40
CA ILE A 99 12.07 -11.11 17.79
C ILE A 99 12.19 -12.44 17.03
N LEU A 100 11.74 -13.55 17.63
CA LEU A 100 11.76 -14.86 17.00
C LEU A 100 10.90 -14.88 15.74
N SER A 101 9.69 -14.29 15.78
CA SER A 101 8.81 -14.21 14.60
C SER A 101 9.40 -13.37 13.46
N ALA A 102 10.36 -12.47 13.75
CA ALA A 102 11.08 -11.72 12.71
C ALA A 102 12.15 -12.57 11.99
N VAL A 103 12.62 -13.67 12.60
CA VAL A 103 13.79 -14.45 12.15
C VAL A 103 13.45 -15.91 11.78
N ALA A 104 12.44 -16.52 12.41
CA ALA A 104 12.29 -17.98 12.49
C ALA A 104 11.58 -18.68 11.31
N ASP A 105 11.42 -18.05 10.15
CA ASP A 105 10.58 -18.58 9.05
C ASP A 105 11.31 -19.42 7.98
N ILE A 106 12.45 -20.04 8.28
CA ILE A 106 13.15 -20.89 7.30
C ILE A 106 12.65 -22.33 7.45
N SER A 107 11.55 -22.68 6.76
CA SER A 107 11.14 -24.08 6.60
C SER A 107 12.20 -24.86 5.82
N ARG A 108 12.44 -26.13 6.19
CA ARG A 108 13.42 -26.99 5.51
C ARG A 108 13.05 -27.26 4.04
N GLU A 109 11.77 -27.27 3.71
CA GLU A 109 11.24 -27.45 2.35
C GLU A 109 11.46 -26.21 1.47
N ASP A 110 11.56 -25.03 2.09
CA ASP A 110 11.78 -23.76 1.39
C ASP A 110 13.27 -23.49 1.08
N GLN A 111 14.21 -24.29 1.60
CA GLN A 111 15.65 -24.03 1.39
C GLN A 111 16.05 -24.08 -0.09
N GLU A 112 15.48 -24.99 -0.88
CA GLU A 112 15.76 -25.07 -2.32
C GLU A 112 15.11 -23.92 -3.09
N LEU A 113 13.91 -23.48 -2.68
CA LEU A 113 13.21 -22.33 -3.24
C LEU A 113 13.91 -21.01 -2.88
N ILE A 114 14.43 -20.88 -1.66
CA ILE A 114 15.24 -19.75 -1.18
C ILE A 114 16.55 -19.66 -1.96
N LYS A 115 17.17 -20.81 -2.29
CA LYS A 115 18.40 -20.83 -3.08
C LYS A 115 18.18 -20.31 -4.50
N LYS A 116 17.02 -20.61 -5.09
CA LYS A 116 16.62 -20.08 -6.41
C LYS A 116 16.23 -18.60 -6.30
N ASN A 117 15.31 -18.28 -5.37
CA ASN A 117 14.67 -16.97 -5.21
C ASN A 117 14.59 -16.56 -3.72
N PRO A 118 15.61 -15.86 -3.19
CA PRO A 118 15.63 -15.47 -1.78
C PRO A 118 14.58 -14.42 -1.40
N GLU A 119 14.03 -13.67 -2.37
CA GLU A 119 12.91 -12.75 -2.11
C GLU A 119 11.63 -13.48 -1.69
N ALA A 120 11.36 -14.64 -2.32
CA ALA A 120 10.14 -15.40 -2.10
C ALA A 120 10.09 -16.00 -0.69
N GLY A 121 11.21 -16.56 -0.22
CA GLY A 121 11.34 -17.14 1.13
C GLY A 121 11.90 -16.19 2.20
N ALA A 122 12.09 -14.90 1.90
CA ALA A 122 12.54 -13.94 2.89
C ALA A 122 11.46 -13.72 3.97
N ALA A 123 11.87 -13.82 5.24
CA ALA A 123 11.05 -13.41 6.39
C ALA A 123 10.57 -11.96 6.24
N PHE A 124 9.48 -11.61 6.93
CA PHE A 124 8.81 -10.32 6.77
C PHE A 124 9.75 -9.11 6.94
N ILE A 125 10.57 -9.12 8.00
CA ILE A 125 11.54 -8.04 8.25
C ILE A 125 12.62 -8.00 7.16
N SER A 126 13.14 -9.16 6.73
CA SER A 126 14.12 -9.24 5.64
C SER A 126 13.54 -8.69 4.33
N ARG A 127 12.25 -8.89 4.06
CA ARG A 127 11.55 -8.34 2.91
C ARG A 127 11.40 -6.81 2.99
N ILE A 128 11.16 -6.27 4.18
CA ILE A 128 11.05 -4.81 4.39
C ILE A 128 12.43 -4.13 4.31
N THR A 129 13.46 -4.73 4.89
CA THR A 129 14.80 -4.13 4.94
C THR A 129 15.68 -4.50 3.75
N PHE A 130 15.17 -5.32 2.83
CA PHE A 130 15.91 -5.89 1.70
C PHE A 130 17.17 -6.66 2.13
N ASN A 131 17.18 -7.23 3.34
CA ASN A 131 18.35 -7.90 3.88
C ASN A 131 18.78 -9.12 3.04
N TRP A 132 17.84 -9.78 2.37
CA TRP A 132 18.12 -10.88 1.44
C TRP A 132 19.04 -10.47 0.28
N PHE A 133 19.06 -9.19 -0.11
CA PHE A 133 19.92 -8.68 -1.19
C PHE A 133 21.40 -8.52 -0.74
N ASN A 134 21.66 -8.37 0.56
CA ASN A 134 23.00 -8.12 1.10
C ASN A 134 24.03 -9.20 0.69
N SER A 135 23.60 -10.46 0.60
CA SER A 135 24.47 -11.56 0.16
C SER A 135 25.01 -11.34 -1.25
N MET A 136 24.18 -10.86 -2.17
CA MET A 136 24.58 -10.57 -3.55
C MET A 136 25.48 -9.34 -3.63
N VAL A 137 25.21 -8.30 -2.83
CA VAL A 137 26.07 -7.10 -2.75
C VAL A 137 27.48 -7.46 -2.28
N ILE A 138 27.60 -8.27 -1.24
CA ILE A 138 28.89 -8.70 -0.71
C ILE A 138 29.63 -9.58 -1.74
N LYS A 139 28.91 -10.44 -2.47
CA LYS A 139 29.50 -11.25 -3.55
C LYS A 139 30.03 -10.36 -4.68
N GLY A 140 29.24 -9.37 -5.12
CA GLY A 140 29.64 -8.38 -6.12
C GLY A 140 30.81 -7.48 -5.70
N PHE A 141 30.99 -7.24 -4.41
CA PHE A 141 32.17 -6.55 -3.88
C PHE A 141 33.44 -7.41 -3.95
N LYS A 142 33.32 -8.73 -3.74
CA LYS A 142 34.45 -9.67 -3.76
C LYS A 142 34.84 -10.12 -5.16
N GLN A 143 33.85 -10.32 -6.04
CA GLN A 143 34.04 -10.88 -7.37
C GLN A 143 33.05 -10.22 -8.36
N PRO A 144 33.44 -10.04 -9.64
CA PRO A 144 32.52 -9.55 -10.65
C PRO A 144 31.37 -10.54 -10.85
N LEU A 145 30.13 -10.05 -10.77
CA LEU A 145 28.93 -10.87 -10.89
C LEU A 145 28.76 -11.38 -12.33
N VAL A 146 28.55 -12.70 -12.45
CA VAL A 146 28.23 -13.37 -13.72
C VAL A 146 26.72 -13.68 -13.77
N GLN A 147 26.16 -13.89 -14.95
CA GLN A 147 24.72 -14.19 -15.12
C GLN A 147 24.27 -15.43 -14.33
N GLU A 148 25.15 -16.41 -14.14
CA GLU A 148 24.90 -17.63 -13.36
C GLU A 148 24.73 -17.36 -11.84
N ASP A 149 25.25 -16.23 -11.36
CA ASP A 149 25.12 -15.82 -9.96
C ASP A 149 23.81 -15.08 -9.66
N MET A 150 23.02 -14.79 -10.69
CA MET A 150 21.76 -14.09 -10.59
C MET A 150 20.65 -15.05 -10.19
N TRP A 151 19.71 -14.56 -9.39
CA TRP A 151 18.53 -15.32 -9.02
C TRP A 151 17.55 -15.46 -10.18
N GLU A 152 16.77 -16.53 -10.15
CA GLU A 152 15.69 -16.72 -11.11
C GLU A 152 14.57 -15.71 -10.83
N LEU A 153 13.74 -15.44 -11.84
CA LEU A 153 12.56 -14.61 -11.62
C LEU A 153 11.45 -15.46 -10.98
N ASN A 154 10.61 -14.82 -10.19
CA ASN A 154 9.38 -15.45 -9.71
C ASN A 154 8.45 -15.77 -10.90
N GLU A 155 7.67 -16.86 -10.80
CA GLU A 155 6.71 -17.28 -11.83
C GLU A 155 5.74 -16.15 -12.20
N VAL A 156 5.29 -15.40 -11.18
CA VAL A 156 4.36 -14.26 -11.34
C VAL A 156 4.99 -13.09 -12.10
N GLU A 157 6.32 -12.99 -12.07
CA GLU A 157 7.08 -11.92 -12.71
C GLU A 157 7.68 -12.35 -14.06
N THR A 158 7.46 -13.60 -14.46
CA THR A 158 7.93 -14.14 -15.72
C THR A 158 7.18 -13.49 -16.89
N THR A 159 7.91 -13.18 -17.97
CA THR A 159 7.37 -12.54 -19.19
C THR A 159 6.15 -13.26 -19.75
N ALA A 160 6.14 -14.60 -19.72
CA ALA A 160 5.01 -15.41 -20.20
C ALA A 160 3.71 -15.04 -19.47
N HIS A 161 3.73 -15.09 -18.13
CA HIS A 161 2.57 -14.81 -17.29
C HIS A 161 2.10 -13.34 -17.40
N ILE A 162 3.05 -12.40 -17.39
CA ILE A 162 2.74 -10.96 -17.57
C ILE A 162 2.11 -10.72 -18.95
N SER A 163 2.69 -11.29 -20.00
CA SER A 163 2.21 -11.09 -21.37
C SER A 163 0.82 -11.69 -21.58
N GLU A 164 0.55 -12.87 -21.00
CA GLU A 164 -0.76 -13.52 -21.09
C GLU A 164 -1.84 -12.69 -20.37
N SER A 165 -1.56 -12.29 -19.13
CA SER A 165 -2.47 -11.46 -18.33
C SER A 165 -2.78 -10.13 -19.01
N PHE A 166 -1.74 -9.47 -19.55
CA PHE A 166 -1.91 -8.23 -20.31
C PHE A 166 -2.74 -8.45 -21.58
N GLN A 167 -2.47 -9.51 -22.34
CA GLN A 167 -3.19 -9.82 -23.57
C GLN A 167 -4.68 -10.07 -23.35
N GLN A 168 -5.06 -10.76 -22.27
CA GLN A 168 -6.47 -10.97 -21.92
C GLN A 168 -7.20 -9.64 -21.71
N HIS A 169 -6.60 -8.70 -20.97
CA HIS A 169 -7.18 -7.39 -20.73
C HIS A 169 -7.20 -6.49 -21.98
N VAL A 170 -6.12 -6.51 -22.77
CA VAL A 170 -6.02 -5.80 -24.05
C VAL A 170 -7.12 -6.26 -25.01
N ARG A 171 -7.33 -7.57 -25.19
CA ARG A 171 -8.40 -8.11 -26.05
C ARG A 171 -9.79 -7.64 -25.63
N SER A 172 -10.09 -7.69 -24.33
CA SER A 172 -11.38 -7.25 -23.78
C SER A 172 -11.62 -5.76 -24.05
N GLU A 173 -10.61 -4.92 -23.79
CA GLU A 173 -10.74 -3.48 -23.98
C GLU A 173 -10.73 -3.10 -25.48
N LEU A 174 -10.03 -3.87 -26.33
CA LEU A 174 -9.97 -3.61 -27.77
C LEU A 174 -11.34 -3.81 -28.40
N GLY A 175 -12.06 -4.87 -27.99
CA GLY A 175 -13.44 -5.11 -28.40
C GLY A 175 -14.36 -3.92 -28.05
N LYS A 176 -14.27 -3.41 -26.82
CA LYS A 176 -15.04 -2.24 -26.38
C LYS A 176 -14.66 -0.97 -27.13
N ALA A 177 -13.37 -0.75 -27.36
CA ALA A 177 -12.86 0.40 -28.11
C ALA A 177 -13.34 0.37 -29.57
N ARG A 178 -13.34 -0.81 -30.22
CA ARG A 178 -13.85 -1.00 -31.58
C ARG A 178 -15.33 -0.65 -31.70
N VAL A 179 -16.15 -1.10 -30.75
CA VAL A 179 -17.58 -0.77 -30.70
C VAL A 179 -17.80 0.73 -30.49
N ARG A 180 -17.03 1.36 -29.58
CA ARG A 180 -17.09 2.83 -29.35
C ARG A 180 -16.72 3.61 -30.61
N PHE A 181 -15.65 3.20 -31.29
CA PHE A 181 -15.19 3.83 -32.53
C PHE A 181 -16.24 3.72 -33.64
N GLN A 182 -16.84 2.53 -33.84
CA GLN A 182 -17.92 2.33 -34.80
C GLN A 182 -19.15 3.19 -34.49
N LYS A 183 -19.54 3.31 -33.22
CA LYS A 183 -20.66 4.19 -32.80
C LYS A 183 -20.35 5.66 -33.08
N THR A 184 -19.13 6.12 -32.81
CA THR A 184 -18.71 7.50 -33.10
C THR A 184 -18.69 7.79 -34.59
N LEU A 185 -18.21 6.85 -35.41
CA LEU A 185 -18.26 6.97 -36.88
C LEU A 185 -19.70 7.05 -37.38
N LYS A 186 -20.59 6.15 -36.94
CA LYS A 186 -22.02 6.19 -37.30
C LYS A 186 -22.65 7.53 -36.91
N LYS A 187 -22.38 8.04 -35.69
CA LYS A 187 -22.85 9.37 -35.26
C LYS A 187 -22.32 10.51 -36.14
N ARG A 188 -21.04 10.47 -36.56
CA ARG A 188 -20.49 11.49 -37.46
C ARG A 188 -21.13 11.44 -38.85
N VAL A 189 -21.32 10.25 -39.41
CA VAL A 189 -22.00 10.07 -40.71
C VAL A 189 -23.42 10.61 -40.64
N VAL A 190 -24.19 10.25 -39.61
CA VAL A 190 -25.55 10.77 -39.40
C VAL A 190 -25.56 12.29 -39.21
N LYS A 191 -24.61 12.84 -38.44
CA LYS A 191 -24.49 14.29 -38.23
C LYS A 191 -24.15 15.02 -39.53
N ASN A 192 -23.24 14.48 -40.34
CA ASN A 192 -22.86 15.06 -41.62
C ASN A 192 -24.02 14.99 -42.63
N ALA A 193 -24.76 13.87 -42.67
CA ALA A 193 -25.97 13.74 -43.49
C ALA A 193 -27.05 14.76 -43.08
N LEU A 194 -27.30 14.93 -41.78
CA LEU A 194 -28.24 15.93 -41.25
C LEU A 194 -27.79 17.36 -41.59
N GLN A 195 -26.49 17.63 -41.59
CA GLN A 195 -25.93 18.94 -41.92
C GLN A 195 -25.95 19.24 -43.44
N GLU A 196 -25.77 18.22 -44.29
CA GLU A 196 -25.97 18.33 -45.74
C GLU A 196 -27.44 18.54 -46.09
N GLU A 197 -28.37 17.83 -45.43
CA GLU A 197 -29.81 18.05 -45.58
C GLU A 197 -30.23 19.46 -45.12
N THR A 198 -29.69 19.96 -44.01
CA THR A 198 -29.94 21.35 -43.54
C THR A 198 -29.36 22.39 -44.50
N SER A 199 -28.29 22.05 -45.24
CA SER A 199 -27.69 22.94 -46.24
C SER A 199 -28.44 22.93 -47.58
N GLN A 200 -29.09 21.82 -47.94
CA GLN A 200 -29.94 21.72 -49.14
C GLN A 200 -31.36 22.24 -48.91
N THR A 201 -31.93 22.06 -47.73
CA THR A 201 -33.28 22.57 -47.38
C THR A 201 -33.29 24.04 -46.97
N GLY A 202 -32.10 24.66 -46.77
CA GLY A 202 -31.96 26.09 -46.51
C GLY A 202 -32.32 27.04 -47.66
N PHE A 203 -32.68 26.52 -48.84
CA PHE A 203 -33.10 27.34 -49.99
C PHE A 203 -34.63 27.42 -50.18
N THR A 204 -35.43 26.75 -49.34
CA THR A 204 -36.90 26.85 -49.39
C THR A 204 -37.47 26.94 -47.98
N ASN A 205 -37.43 28.14 -47.41
CA ASN A 205 -38.49 28.73 -46.60
C ASN A 205 -38.01 30.08 -46.07
N SER A 206 -38.16 31.11 -46.91
CA SER A 206 -38.30 32.46 -46.40
C SER A 206 -39.70 32.56 -45.78
N MET A 207 -39.74 32.80 -44.47
CA MET A 207 -40.62 33.77 -43.79
C MET A 207 -40.68 33.45 -42.28
N SER A 208 -39.71 33.97 -41.51
CA SER A 208 -39.94 34.70 -40.25
C SER A 208 -38.63 34.89 -39.47
N LYS A 209 -38.31 36.17 -39.24
CA LYS A 209 -37.46 36.75 -38.19
C LYS A 209 -35.93 36.57 -38.23
N GLY A 210 -35.28 37.71 -38.49
CA GLY A 210 -34.09 38.13 -37.75
C GLY A 210 -32.86 38.37 -38.62
N VAL A 211 -32.81 39.54 -39.24
CA VAL A 211 -31.60 40.11 -39.86
C VAL A 211 -30.48 40.17 -38.82
N SER A 212 -29.34 39.52 -39.08
CA SER A 212 -28.04 40.12 -38.83
C SER A 212 -27.03 39.59 -39.83
N GLN A 213 -26.59 40.53 -40.63
CA GLN A 213 -25.52 40.50 -41.62
C GLN A 213 -24.18 40.23 -40.91
N ASP A 214 -23.40 39.30 -41.45
CA ASP A 214 -21.98 39.52 -41.73
C ASP A 214 -21.47 38.41 -42.65
N VAL A 215 -21.58 38.74 -43.94
CA VAL A 215 -20.83 38.17 -45.05
C VAL A 215 -19.42 38.74 -44.96
N LEU A 216 -18.42 37.89 -44.78
CA LEU A 216 -17.11 37.95 -45.46
C LEU A 216 -16.20 36.86 -44.89
N MET A 217 -15.69 36.01 -45.79
CA MET A 217 -14.48 35.16 -45.72
C MET A 217 -14.76 33.75 -46.29
N MET A 218 -15.02 33.71 -47.59
CA MET A 218 -14.89 32.51 -48.41
C MET A 218 -13.81 32.78 -49.45
N GLU A 219 -12.53 32.64 -49.11
CA GLU A 219 -11.45 32.47 -50.12
C GLU A 219 -10.16 31.82 -49.56
N ASP A 220 -10.18 31.10 -48.42
CA ASP A 220 -8.96 30.44 -47.89
C ASP A 220 -9.09 28.94 -47.62
N LYS A 221 -10.20 28.31 -47.99
CA LYS A 221 -10.46 26.89 -47.66
C LYS A 221 -9.83 25.86 -48.58
N LYS A 222 -9.17 26.26 -49.68
CA LYS A 222 -8.60 25.30 -50.65
C LYS A 222 -7.17 24.87 -50.32
N LYS A 223 -6.33 25.72 -49.72
CA LYS A 223 -4.97 25.35 -49.28
C LYS A 223 -4.95 24.51 -47.99
N ASN A 224 -5.96 24.67 -47.13
CA ASN A 224 -6.03 23.98 -45.83
C ASN A 224 -6.57 22.52 -45.92
N LYS A 225 -7.06 22.09 -47.09
CA LYS A 225 -7.59 20.73 -47.31
C LYS A 225 -6.47 19.71 -47.56
N ASP A 226 -5.38 20.13 -48.20
CA ASP A 226 -4.22 19.28 -48.45
C ASP A 226 -3.27 19.21 -47.24
N GLU A 227 -3.20 20.26 -46.42
CA GLU A 227 -2.52 20.19 -45.11
C GLU A 227 -3.31 19.39 -44.06
N LYS A 228 -4.65 19.42 -44.08
CA LYS A 228 -5.47 18.56 -43.22
C LYS A 228 -5.43 17.08 -43.62
N LYS A 229 -5.27 16.76 -44.91
CA LYS A 229 -5.11 15.37 -45.37
C LYS A 229 -3.79 14.72 -44.93
N LYS A 230 -2.72 15.50 -44.68
CA LYS A 230 -1.45 14.99 -44.13
C LYS A 230 -1.41 14.89 -42.60
N LYS A 231 -2.32 15.56 -41.87
CA LYS A 231 -2.43 15.47 -40.39
C LYS A 231 -3.47 14.46 -39.88
N GLU A 232 -4.09 13.69 -40.76
CA GLU A 232 -4.90 12.51 -40.41
C GLU A 232 -4.06 11.22 -40.35
N GLU A 233 -2.75 11.33 -40.13
CA GLU A 233 -1.94 10.18 -39.71
C GLU A 233 -2.37 9.73 -38.31
N LYS A 234 -3.10 8.62 -38.26
CA LYS A 234 -3.13 7.68 -37.13
C LYS A 234 -3.58 8.26 -35.79
N SER A 235 -4.77 8.90 -35.75
CA SER A 235 -5.50 9.03 -34.49
C SER A 235 -6.11 7.67 -34.09
N TYR A 236 -5.24 6.73 -33.70
CA TYR A 236 -5.70 5.58 -32.92
C TYR A 236 -6.28 6.14 -31.61
N PRO A 237 -7.37 5.58 -31.07
CA PRO A 237 -7.86 5.94 -29.75
C PRO A 237 -6.83 5.50 -28.70
N SER A 238 -5.78 6.31 -28.50
CA SER A 238 -4.63 6.04 -27.63
C SER A 238 -5.04 5.84 -26.17
N GLY A 239 -6.21 6.36 -25.77
CA GLY A 239 -6.80 6.12 -24.46
C GLY A 239 -7.15 4.65 -24.18
N TRP A 240 -7.35 3.82 -25.21
CA TRP A 240 -7.65 2.41 -25.02
C TRP A 240 -6.44 1.63 -24.44
N LEU A 241 -5.23 1.90 -24.94
CA LEU A 241 -4.01 1.25 -24.44
C LEU A 241 -3.68 1.68 -23.01
N ILE A 242 -3.83 2.97 -22.71
CA ILE A 242 -3.61 3.49 -21.36
C ILE A 242 -4.61 2.86 -20.38
N MET A 243 -5.87 2.74 -20.80
CA MET A 243 -6.90 2.08 -20.00
C MET A 243 -6.62 0.58 -19.80
N SER A 244 -6.10 -0.13 -20.82
CA SER A 244 -5.77 -1.56 -20.68
C SER A 244 -4.58 -1.77 -19.76
N ILE A 245 -3.53 -0.94 -19.85
CA ILE A 245 -2.39 -0.96 -18.92
C ILE A 245 -2.86 -0.67 -17.49
N TYR A 246 -3.62 0.41 -17.28
CA TYR A 246 -4.14 0.77 -15.97
C TYR A 246 -4.94 -0.38 -15.35
N LYS A 247 -5.83 -1.00 -16.13
CA LYS A 247 -6.68 -2.09 -15.64
C LYS A 247 -5.89 -3.36 -15.31
N THR A 248 -4.83 -3.65 -16.07
CA THR A 248 -3.95 -4.81 -15.86
C THR A 248 -3.15 -4.64 -14.57
N PHE A 249 -2.59 -3.46 -14.32
CA PHE A 249 -1.69 -3.23 -13.19
C PHE A 249 -2.32 -2.46 -12.02
N LYS A 250 -3.65 -2.32 -12.00
CA LYS A 250 -4.40 -1.53 -11.00
C LYS A 250 -4.07 -1.92 -9.56
N TRP A 251 -3.86 -3.20 -9.30
CA TRP A 251 -3.62 -3.70 -7.94
C TRP A 251 -2.28 -3.21 -7.38
N ILE A 252 -1.23 -3.28 -8.20
CA ILE A 252 0.11 -2.79 -7.86
C ILE A 252 0.09 -1.25 -7.70
N LEU A 253 -0.66 -0.56 -8.57
CA LEU A 253 -0.84 0.90 -8.46
C LEU A 253 -1.54 1.31 -7.17
N ILE A 254 -2.65 0.66 -6.80
CA ILE A 254 -3.37 0.95 -5.55
C ILE A 254 -2.47 0.69 -4.34
N GLU A 255 -1.72 -0.42 -4.35
CA GLU A 255 -0.77 -0.74 -3.29
C GLU A 255 0.31 0.36 -3.15
N SER A 256 0.92 0.81 -4.26
CA SER A 256 1.89 1.91 -4.23
C SER A 256 1.29 3.23 -3.74
N ALA A 257 0.06 3.55 -4.15
CA ALA A 257 -0.63 4.76 -3.73
C ALA A 257 -0.93 4.74 -2.23
N PHE A 258 -1.29 3.57 -1.69
CA PHE A 258 -1.49 3.38 -0.26
C PHE A 258 -0.22 3.63 0.55
N PHE A 259 0.91 3.04 0.14
CA PHE A 259 2.21 3.28 0.81
C PHE A 259 2.63 4.75 0.73
N LYS A 260 2.38 5.40 -0.40
CA LYS A 260 2.68 6.83 -0.57
C LYS A 260 1.83 7.70 0.37
N LEU A 261 0.53 7.43 0.44
CA LEU A 261 -0.38 8.12 1.35
C LEU A 261 0.07 7.98 2.80
N LEU A 262 0.43 6.76 3.22
CA LEU A 262 0.89 6.51 4.59
C LEU A 262 2.18 7.28 4.90
N GLN A 263 3.13 7.32 3.97
CA GLN A 263 4.34 8.11 4.09
C GLN A 263 4.06 9.62 4.20
N ASP A 264 3.09 10.13 3.44
CA ASP A 264 2.70 11.54 3.49
C ASP A 264 2.01 11.90 4.82
N LEU A 265 1.16 11.00 5.35
CA LEU A 265 0.58 11.16 6.69
C LEU A 265 1.65 11.21 7.79
N LEU A 266 2.62 10.29 7.74
CA LEU A 266 3.73 10.27 8.70
C LEU A 266 4.59 11.54 8.62
N ALA A 267 4.76 12.10 7.42
CA ALA A 267 5.49 13.35 7.24
C ALA A 267 4.79 14.54 7.94
N PHE A 268 3.45 14.54 8.05
CA PHE A 268 2.72 15.54 8.83
C PHE A 268 2.81 15.33 10.35
N VAL A 269 3.02 14.10 10.80
CA VAL A 269 3.18 13.78 12.24
C VAL A 269 4.49 14.35 12.78
N SER A 270 5.56 14.35 11.99
CA SER A 270 6.89 14.81 12.42
C SER A 270 6.91 16.25 12.97
N PRO A 271 6.38 17.28 12.27
CA PRO A 271 6.27 18.64 12.81
C PRO A 271 5.36 18.76 14.04
N GLN A 272 4.30 17.95 14.14
CA GLN A 272 3.40 17.95 15.30
C GLN A 272 4.11 17.43 16.55
N LEU A 273 4.90 16.37 16.41
CA LEU A 273 5.75 15.85 17.49
C LEU A 273 6.81 16.86 17.92
N LEU A 274 7.45 17.53 16.96
CA LEU A 274 8.43 18.59 17.25
C LEU A 274 7.78 19.73 18.05
N LYS A 275 6.55 20.14 17.68
CA LYS A 275 5.79 21.17 18.40
C LYS A 275 5.48 20.74 19.84
N MET A 276 5.07 19.49 20.04
CA MET A 276 4.80 18.95 21.38
C MET A 276 6.09 18.91 22.22
N MET A 277 7.21 18.51 21.62
CA MET A 277 8.53 18.51 22.27
C MET A 277 8.97 19.93 22.69
N ILE A 278 8.80 20.93 21.81
CA ILE A 278 9.12 22.33 22.15
C ILE A 278 8.20 22.86 23.25
N SER A 279 6.91 22.47 23.25
CA SER A 279 5.98 22.87 24.31
C SER A 279 6.30 22.22 25.66
N PHE A 280 6.88 21.02 25.65
CA PHE A 280 7.37 20.34 26.85
C PHE A 280 8.58 21.07 27.44
N THR A 281 9.54 21.49 26.61
CA THR A 281 10.73 22.22 27.12
C THR A 281 10.42 23.60 27.70
N GLN A 282 9.26 24.18 27.38
CA GLN A 282 8.80 25.45 27.95
C GLN A 282 8.14 25.32 29.33
N LYS A 283 7.76 24.11 29.76
CA LYS A 283 7.07 23.85 31.04
C LYS A 283 8.00 23.08 31.99
N PRO A 284 8.55 23.74 33.03
CA PRO A 284 9.48 23.09 33.97
C PRO A 284 8.82 22.12 34.96
N SER A 285 7.50 21.90 34.90
CA SER A 285 6.73 21.07 35.85
C SER A 285 6.24 19.73 35.27
N SER A 286 6.72 19.31 34.10
CA SER A 286 6.37 18.02 33.48
C SER A 286 7.44 16.97 33.77
N TYR A 287 7.03 15.70 33.79
CA TYR A 287 7.90 14.57 34.09
C TYR A 287 8.92 14.30 32.97
N ASP A 288 10.18 14.03 33.32
CA ASP A 288 11.28 13.81 32.37
C ASP A 288 11.04 12.69 31.34
N TRP A 289 10.29 11.64 31.70
CA TRP A 289 9.97 10.51 30.81
C TRP A 289 9.14 10.93 29.59
N GLU A 290 8.36 12.01 29.70
CA GLU A 290 7.51 12.50 28.61
C GLU A 290 8.38 13.04 27.46
N GLY A 291 9.49 13.71 27.79
CA GLY A 291 10.49 14.15 26.82
C GLY A 291 11.20 12.97 26.12
N TYR A 292 11.62 11.95 26.87
CA TYR A 292 12.21 10.74 26.29
C TYR A 292 11.23 10.00 25.36
N LEU A 293 9.95 9.93 25.73
CA LEU A 293 8.91 9.33 24.89
C LEU A 293 8.77 10.08 23.56
N TYR A 294 8.70 11.42 23.58
CA TYR A 294 8.62 12.21 22.34
C TYR A 294 9.85 12.02 21.45
N ALA A 295 11.06 11.93 22.04
CA ALA A 295 12.29 11.71 21.28
C ALA A 295 12.33 10.33 20.60
N VAL A 296 11.98 9.27 21.34
CA VAL A 296 11.90 7.90 20.78
C VAL A 296 10.81 7.83 19.71
N LEU A 297 9.65 8.44 19.96
CA LEU A 297 8.55 8.47 19.01
C LEU A 297 8.94 9.19 17.71
N LEU A 298 9.67 10.30 17.79
CA LEU A 298 10.19 11.01 16.63
C LEU A 298 11.16 10.14 15.81
N LEU A 299 12.06 9.41 16.48
CA LEU A 299 12.96 8.45 15.82
C LEU A 299 12.18 7.36 15.09
N VAL A 300 11.19 6.74 15.76
CA VAL A 300 10.36 5.69 15.16
C VAL A 300 9.58 6.20 13.95
N VAL A 301 8.97 7.39 14.05
CA VAL A 301 8.27 8.01 12.92
C VAL A 301 9.21 8.27 11.74
N ALA A 302 10.43 8.76 11.99
CA ALA A 302 11.42 8.99 10.95
C ALA A 302 11.86 7.68 10.26
N LEU A 303 12.08 6.61 11.04
CA LEU A 303 12.42 5.28 10.50
C LEU A 303 11.28 4.72 9.65
N LEU A 304 10.04 4.75 10.16
CA LEU A 304 8.87 4.27 9.42
C LEU A 304 8.62 5.08 8.13
N GLN A 305 8.82 6.40 8.18
CA GLN A 305 8.73 7.26 7.01
C GLN A 305 9.74 6.83 5.93
N SER A 306 11.00 6.59 6.32
CA SER A 306 12.05 6.13 5.41
C SER A 306 11.71 4.76 4.80
N LEU A 307 11.25 3.81 5.63
CA LEU A 307 10.87 2.47 5.17
C LEU A 307 9.70 2.51 4.18
N PHE A 308 8.61 3.23 4.47
CA PHE A 308 7.48 3.31 3.55
C PHE A 308 7.84 4.00 2.23
N LEU A 309 8.70 5.01 2.28
CA LEU A 309 9.19 5.67 1.07
C LEU A 309 9.98 4.70 0.18
N GLN A 310 10.89 3.92 0.78
CA GLN A 310 11.67 2.93 0.04
C GLN A 310 10.79 1.85 -0.58
N GLN A 311 9.78 1.38 0.16
CA GLN A 311 8.84 0.38 -0.35
C GLN A 311 7.97 0.92 -1.48
N TYR A 312 7.54 2.17 -1.40
CA TYR A 312 6.88 2.86 -2.50
C TYR A 312 7.75 2.87 -3.76
N PHE A 313 9.03 3.27 -3.65
CA PHE A 313 9.93 3.32 -4.80
C PHE A 313 10.13 1.93 -5.43
N GLN A 314 10.35 0.91 -4.60
CA GLN A 314 10.52 -0.45 -5.11
C GLN A 314 9.29 -0.92 -5.90
N ARG A 315 8.09 -0.69 -5.37
CA ARG A 315 6.83 -1.06 -6.05
C ARG A 315 6.66 -0.31 -7.36
N CYS A 316 7.01 0.97 -7.41
CA CYS A 316 7.00 1.77 -8.63
C CYS A 316 8.00 1.26 -9.68
N PHE A 317 9.21 0.88 -9.28
CA PHE A 317 10.19 0.31 -10.21
C PHE A 317 9.75 -1.06 -10.75
N VAL A 318 9.24 -1.94 -9.89
CA VAL A 318 8.68 -3.23 -10.29
C VAL A 318 7.51 -3.05 -11.27
N LEU A 319 6.62 -2.10 -11.01
CA LEU A 319 5.55 -1.73 -11.94
C LEU A 319 6.11 -1.30 -13.30
N GLY A 320 7.11 -0.41 -13.31
CA GLY A 320 7.75 0.06 -14.53
C GLY A 320 8.38 -1.08 -15.35
N MET A 321 9.06 -2.01 -14.69
CA MET A 321 9.62 -3.21 -15.32
C MET A 321 8.52 -4.09 -15.92
N LYS A 322 7.45 -4.37 -15.18
CA LYS A 322 6.31 -5.19 -15.66
C LYS A 322 5.63 -4.56 -16.88
N VAL A 323 5.41 -3.24 -16.86
CA VAL A 323 4.83 -2.51 -18.00
C VAL A 323 5.76 -2.57 -19.21
N ARG A 324 7.07 -2.34 -19.03
CA ARG A 324 8.05 -2.42 -20.12
C ARG A 324 8.05 -3.81 -20.75
N THR A 325 8.10 -4.86 -19.94
CA THR A 325 8.09 -6.26 -20.41
C THR A 325 6.80 -6.59 -21.16
N ALA A 326 5.65 -6.18 -20.65
CA ALA A 326 4.35 -6.40 -21.30
C ALA A 326 4.26 -5.71 -22.67
N ILE A 327 4.69 -4.45 -22.77
CA ILE A 327 4.67 -3.69 -24.02
C ILE A 327 5.64 -4.30 -25.03
N MET A 328 6.86 -4.64 -24.63
CA MET A 328 7.85 -5.26 -25.52
C MET A 328 7.35 -6.60 -26.06
N ALA A 329 6.78 -7.45 -25.19
CA ALA A 329 6.20 -8.72 -25.60
C ALA A 329 4.98 -8.55 -26.55
N ALA A 330 4.22 -7.47 -26.40
CA ALA A 330 3.09 -7.16 -27.26
C ALA A 330 3.51 -6.58 -28.62
N VAL A 331 4.65 -5.88 -28.70
CA VAL A 331 5.20 -5.33 -29.94
C VAL A 331 5.90 -6.40 -30.78
N TYR A 332 6.55 -7.37 -30.12
CA TYR A 332 7.28 -8.44 -30.80
C TYR A 332 6.38 -9.53 -31.38
N LYS A 333 5.20 -9.74 -30.79
CA LYS A 333 4.18 -10.67 -31.28
C LYS A 333 3.42 -10.09 -32.47
#